data_AF-A0A0M0BP30-F1
#
_entry.id   AF-A0A0M0BP30-F1
#
_cell.length_a   1.000
_cell.length_b   1.000
_cell.length_c   1.000
_cell.angle_alpha   90.00
_cell.angle_beta   90.00
_cell.angle_gamma   90.00
#
_symmetry.space_group_name_H-M   'P 1'
#
loop_
_entity.id
_entity.type
_entity.pdbx_description
1 polymer ?
#
loop_
_entity_poly.entity_id
_entity_poly.type
_entity_poly.pdbx_seq_one_letter_code
_entity_poly.pdbx_strand_id
1 'polypeptide(L)'
;MAWILSIMTYSEFVNLVACVSLDVVEYVVPFLLQPIIGDLLDIIGLATCIYLFRWIGLIAVLELVPGLDFLPINILTWVIWFVLKHREDFTYGIIRP
;
A
#
# COMPACT_ATOMS: atom_id res chain seq x y z
N MET A 1 -16.05 -11.47 8.49
CA MET A 1 -15.33 -10.96 7.30
C MET A 1 -16.01 -9.73 6.66
N ALA A 2 -17.33 -9.66 6.51
CA ALA A 2 -18.03 -8.49 5.94
C ALA A 2 -17.90 -7.17 6.77
N TRP A 3 -17.56 -7.26 8.05
CA TRP A 3 -17.47 -6.10 8.95
C TRP A 3 -16.32 -5.13 8.59
N ILE A 4 -15.20 -5.65 8.06
CA ILE A 4 -14.04 -4.83 7.66
C ILE A 4 -14.39 -3.89 6.49
N LEU A 5 -15.20 -4.38 5.54
CA LEU A 5 -15.66 -3.57 4.42
C LEU A 5 -16.72 -2.54 4.85
N SER A 6 -17.41 -2.78 5.97
CA SER A 6 -18.41 -1.85 6.52
C SER A 6 -17.79 -0.66 7.25
N ILE A 7 -16.57 -0.79 7.78
CA ILE A 7 -15.87 0.28 8.50
C ILE A 7 -15.03 1.15 7.54
N MET A 8 -14.66 0.57 6.39
CA MET A 8 -13.80 1.23 5.42
C MET A 8 -14.49 2.42 4.76
N THR A 9 -13.89 3.59 4.88
CA THR A 9 -14.40 4.82 4.26
C THR A 9 -14.09 4.83 2.76
N TYR A 10 -14.91 5.52 1.95
CA TYR A 10 -14.69 5.66 0.50
C TYR A 10 -13.29 6.20 0.16
N SER A 11 -12.76 7.14 0.95
CA SER A 11 -11.39 7.65 0.78
C SER A 11 -10.32 6.57 0.96
N GLU A 12 -10.54 5.63 1.88
CA GLU A 12 -9.59 4.54 2.15
C GLU A 12 -9.64 3.49 1.04
N PHE A 13 -10.84 3.26 0.49
CA PHE A 13 -11.00 2.44 -0.71
C PHE A 13 -10.25 3.03 -1.90
N VAL A 14 -10.38 4.33 -2.15
CA VAL A 14 -9.67 5.01 -3.25
C VAL A 14 -8.16 4.89 -3.06
N ASN A 15 -7.66 5.02 -1.83
CA ASN A 15 -6.24 4.80 -1.52
C ASN A 15 -5.80 3.35 -1.80
N LEU A 16 -6.63 2.36 -1.47
CA LEU A 16 -6.34 0.96 -1.79
C LEU A 16 -6.26 0.75 -3.30
N VAL A 17 -7.24 1.28 -4.04
CA VAL A 17 -7.27 1.17 -5.50
C VAL A 17 -6.04 1.83 -6.13
N ALA A 18 -5.60 2.98 -5.60
CA ALA A 18 -4.38 3.64 -6.05
C ALA A 18 -3.13 2.77 -5.80
N CYS A 19 -2.98 2.21 -4.60
CA CYS A 19 -1.87 1.29 -4.27
C CYS A 19 -1.88 0.03 -5.15
N VAL A 20 -3.04 -0.58 -5.36
CA VAL A 20 -3.18 -1.75 -6.26
C VAL A 20 -2.81 -1.38 -7.69
N SER A 21 -3.21 -0.19 -8.15
CA SER A 21 -2.88 0.26 -9.51
C SER A 21 -1.39 0.48 -9.68
N LEU A 22 -0.71 1.05 -8.67
CA LEU A 22 0.73 1.24 -8.67
C LEU A 22 1.47 -0.10 -8.70
N ASP A 23 1.12 -1.05 -7.81
CA ASP A 23 1.73 -2.38 -7.78
C ASP A 23 1.53 -3.14 -9.12
N VAL A 24 0.37 -3.01 -9.77
CA VAL A 24 0.13 -3.63 -11.09
C VAL A 24 1.00 -2.99 -12.17
N VAL A 25 1.16 -1.66 -12.16
CA VAL A 25 2.02 -0.96 -13.11
C VAL A 25 3.48 -1.37 -12.88
N GLU A 26 3.93 -1.40 -11.63
CA GLU A 26 5.28 -1.81 -11.23
C GLU A 26 5.55 -3.29 -11.50
N TYR A 27 4.53 -4.15 -11.53
CA TYR A 27 4.70 -5.54 -11.97
C TYR A 27 4.79 -5.68 -13.49
N VAL A 28 3.99 -4.90 -14.24
CA VAL A 28 3.89 -5.01 -15.71
C VAL A 28 5.05 -4.31 -16.41
N VAL A 29 5.51 -3.17 -15.88
CA VAL A 29 6.52 -2.33 -16.51
C VAL A 29 7.92 -2.95 -16.60
N PRO A 30 8.51 -3.58 -15.57
CA PRO A 30 9.81 -4.24 -15.69
C PRO A 30 9.76 -5.46 -16.64
N PHE A 31 8.56 -5.99 -16.93
CA PHE A 31 8.39 -7.02 -17.96
C PHE A 31 8.41 -6.45 -19.39
N LEU A 32 8.09 -5.17 -19.56
CA LEU A 32 7.90 -4.50 -20.86
C LEU A 32 8.96 -3.42 -21.18
N LEU A 33 9.64 -2.88 -20.17
CA LEU A 33 10.50 -1.69 -20.27
C LEU A 33 11.84 -1.90 -19.54
N GLN A 34 12.82 -1.08 -19.92
CA GLN A 34 14.17 -1.10 -19.39
C GLN A 34 14.21 -0.78 -17.87
N PRO A 35 15.20 -1.30 -17.12
CA PRO A 35 15.31 -1.14 -15.66
C PRO A 35 15.23 0.31 -15.16
N ILE A 36 15.63 1.29 -15.99
CA ILE A 36 15.56 2.72 -15.69
C ILE A 36 14.12 3.22 -15.41
N ILE A 37 13.12 2.61 -16.06
CA ILE A 37 11.72 3.02 -15.91
C ILE A 37 11.10 2.37 -14.67
N GLY A 38 11.61 1.22 -14.23
CA GLY A 38 11.30 0.60 -12.94
C GLY A 38 11.67 1.54 -11.81
N ASP A 39 12.95 1.92 -11.69
CA ASP A 39 13.44 2.84 -10.66
C ASP A 39 12.62 4.15 -10.55
N LEU A 40 12.13 4.67 -11.68
CA LEU A 40 11.34 5.89 -11.70
C LEU A 40 9.93 5.69 -11.13
N LEU A 41 9.35 4.50 -11.34
CA LEU A 41 8.07 4.11 -10.75
C LEU A 41 8.21 3.84 -9.25
N ASP A 42 9.30 3.23 -8.81
CA ASP A 42 9.54 2.98 -7.38
C ASP A 42 9.59 4.30 -6.59
N ILE A 43 10.22 5.34 -7.17
CA ILE A 43 10.23 6.69 -6.58
C ILE A 43 8.81 7.29 -6.53
N ILE A 44 8.00 7.06 -7.56
CA ILE A 44 6.61 7.54 -7.60
C ILE A 44 5.76 6.78 -6.57
N GLY A 45 5.88 5.46 -6.49
CA GLY A 45 5.22 4.60 -5.50
C GLY A 45 5.53 5.06 -4.09
N LEU A 46 6.82 5.19 -3.78
CA LEU A 46 7.34 5.75 -2.52
C LEU A 46 6.72 7.12 -2.19
N ALA A 47 6.81 8.08 -3.12
CA ALA A 47 6.31 9.43 -2.90
C ALA A 47 4.80 9.44 -2.62
N THR A 48 4.05 8.60 -3.34
CA THR A 48 2.60 8.46 -3.18
C THR A 48 2.26 7.83 -1.83
N CYS A 49 2.99 6.78 -1.43
CA CYS A 49 2.85 6.12 -0.14
C CYS A 49 3.18 7.05 1.04
N ILE A 50 4.24 7.86 0.94
CA ILE A 50 4.58 8.86 1.95
C ILE A 50 3.51 9.96 2.00
N TYR A 51 3.00 10.41 0.86
CA TYR A 51 1.94 11.42 0.81
C TYR A 51 0.64 10.93 1.47
N LEU A 52 0.23 9.69 1.19
CA LEU A 52 -1.02 9.11 1.69
C LEU A 52 -0.93 8.62 3.15
N PHE A 53 0.20 8.02 3.54
CA PHE A 53 0.33 7.28 4.82
C PHE A 53 1.38 7.88 5.76
N ARG A 54 2.03 8.99 5.40
CA ARG A 54 3.07 9.68 6.19
C ARG A 54 4.16 8.73 6.65
N TRP A 55 4.32 8.55 7.97
CA TRP A 55 5.35 7.72 8.58
C TRP A 55 5.23 6.23 8.23
N ILE A 56 4.02 5.75 7.94
CA ILE A 56 3.82 4.35 7.53
C ILE A 56 4.22 4.16 6.06
N GLY A 57 4.15 5.22 5.26
CA GLY A 57 4.65 5.25 3.89
C GLY A 57 6.17 5.09 3.77
N LEU A 58 6.94 5.25 4.87
CA LEU A 58 8.37 4.91 4.88
C LEU A 58 8.63 3.41 4.69
N ILE A 59 7.63 2.54 4.90
CA ILE A 59 7.76 1.11 4.61
C ILE A 59 7.94 0.89 3.10
N ALA A 60 7.39 1.76 2.25
CA ALA A 60 7.60 1.73 0.81
C ALA A 60 9.06 2.03 0.40
N VAL A 61 9.95 2.47 1.31
CA VAL A 61 11.40 2.57 1.04
C VAL A 61 12.00 1.21 0.66
N LEU A 62 11.35 0.12 1.07
CA LEU A 62 11.74 -1.23 0.65
C LEU A 62 11.56 -1.48 -0.85
N GLU A 63 10.75 -0.69 -1.57
CA GLU A 63 10.65 -0.73 -3.05
C GLU A 63 11.94 -0.23 -3.71
N LEU A 64 12.75 0.58 -3.04
CA LEU A 64 14.02 1.04 -3.60
C LEU A 64 15.12 -0.03 -3.58
N VAL A 65 14.83 -1.21 -3.00
CA VAL A 65 15.80 -2.30 -2.86
C VAL A 65 15.67 -3.22 -4.08
N PRO A 66 16.66 -3.22 -5.00
CA PRO A 66 16.57 -3.99 -6.23
C PRO A 66 16.35 -5.47 -5.94
N GLY A 67 15.29 -6.04 -6.53
CA GLY A 67 14.90 -7.44 -6.34
C GLY A 67 13.84 -7.68 -5.27
N LEU A 68 13.44 -6.66 -4.50
CA LEU A 68 12.23 -6.69 -3.67
C LEU A 68 10.98 -6.21 -4.43
N ASP A 69 11.16 -5.61 -5.61
CA ASP A 69 10.15 -5.02 -6.51
C ASP A 69 9.07 -6.02 -6.99
N PHE A 70 9.29 -7.32 -6.78
CA PHE A 70 8.27 -8.35 -7.05
C PHE A 70 7.17 -8.41 -5.99
N LEU A 71 7.40 -7.83 -4.81
CA LEU A 71 6.41 -7.80 -3.75
C LEU A 71 5.49 -6.59 -3.94
N PRO A 72 4.16 -6.74 -3.76
CA PRO A 72 3.23 -5.63 -3.76
C PRO A 72 3.35 -4.81 -2.47
N ILE A 73 4.43 -4.03 -2.37
CA ILE A 73 4.81 -3.30 -1.17
C ILE A 73 3.85 -2.13 -0.93
N ASN A 74 3.28 -1.51 -1.96
CA ASN A 74 2.25 -0.48 -1.79
C ASN A 74 0.99 -1.05 -1.15
N ILE A 75 0.48 -2.21 -1.60
CA ILE A 75 -0.65 -2.90 -0.95
C ILE A 75 -0.30 -3.28 0.49
N LEU A 76 0.90 -3.82 0.74
CA LEU A 76 1.34 -4.16 2.11
C LEU A 76 1.36 -2.94 3.03
N THR A 77 1.88 -1.81 2.53
CA THR A 77 1.93 -0.55 3.25
C THR A 77 0.52 -0.04 3.57
N TRP A 78 -0.42 -0.15 2.62
CA TRP A 78 -1.83 0.17 2.86
C TRP A 78 -2.45 -0.74 3.92
N VAL A 79 -2.21 -2.05 3.87
CA VAL A 79 -2.77 -3.02 4.83
C VAL A 79 -2.26 -2.74 6.25
N ILE A 80 -0.95 -2.50 6.39
CA ILE A 80 -0.34 -2.16 7.68
C ILE A 80 -0.94 -0.84 8.21
N TRP A 81 -1.08 0.16 7.36
CA TRP A 81 -1.71 1.44 7.72
C TRP A 81 -3.16 1.25 8.17
N PHE A 82 -3.95 0.49 7.42
CA PHE A 82 -5.37 0.26 7.70
C PHE A 82 -5.57 -0.44 9.04
N VAL A 83 -4.76 -1.46 9.33
CA VAL A 83 -4.79 -2.18 10.61
C VAL A 83 -4.34 -1.29 11.76
N LEU A 84 -3.28 -0.50 11.60
CA LEU A 84 -2.82 0.43 12.63
C LEU A 84 -3.84 1.53 12.93
N LYS A 85 -4.53 2.04 11.90
CA LYS A 85 -5.56 3.06 12.05
C LYS A 85 -6.80 2.53 12.76
N HIS A 86 -7.26 1.33 12.41
CA HIS A 86 -8.46 0.71 13.00
C HIS A 86 -8.15 -0.21 14.19
N ARG A 87 -6.93 -0.17 14.73
CA ARG A 87 -6.50 -1.02 15.86
C ARG A 87 -7.43 -0.94 17.06
N GLU A 88 -7.98 0.24 17.32
CA GLU A 88 -8.90 0.47 18.44
C GLU A 88 -10.25 -0.19 18.16
N ASP A 89 -10.80 -0.02 16.96
CA ASP A 89 -12.06 -0.66 16.55
C ASP A 89 -11.97 -2.19 16.54
N PHE A 90 -10.84 -2.75 16.09
CA PHE A 90 -10.56 -4.19 16.18
C PHE A 90 -10.46 -4.66 17.64
N THR A 91 -9.84 -3.88 18.51
CA THR A 91 -9.70 -4.20 19.93
C THR A 91 -11.06 -4.14 20.63
N TYR A 92 -11.88 -3.13 20.34
CA TYR A 92 -13.24 -2.99 20.90
C TYR A 92 -14.21 -4.05 20.38
N GLY A 93 -14.16 -4.42 19.10
CA GLY A 93 -15.00 -5.46 18.51
C GLY A 93 -14.68 -6.88 18.99
N ILE A 94 -13.47 -7.13 19.51
CA ILE A 94 -13.10 -8.40 20.15
C ILE A 94 -13.52 -8.44 21.63
N ILE A 95 -13.51 -7.29 22.33
CA ILE A 95 -13.78 -7.22 23.77
C ILE A 95 -15.29 -7.16 24.10
N ARG A 96 -16.14 -6.73 23.16
CA ARG A 96 -17.60 -6.84 23.28
C ARG A 96 -18.18 -7.53 22.06
N PRO A 97 -18.36 -8.86 22.09
CA PRO A 97 -19.15 -9.56 21.07
C PRO A 97 -20.63 -9.14 21.11
#